data_AF-A0A913WUT7-F1
#
_entry.id   AF-A0A913WUT7-F1
#
_cell.length_a   1.000
_cell.length_b   1.000
_cell.length_c   1.000
_cell.angle_alpha   90.00
_cell.angle_beta   90.00
_cell.angle_gamma   90.00
#
_symmetry.space_group_name_H-M   'P 1'
#
loop_
_entity.id
_entity.type
_entity.pdbx_description
1 polymer ?
#
loop_
_entity_poly.entity_id
_entity_poly.type
_entity_poly.pdbx_seq_one_letter_code
_entity_poly.pdbx_strand_id
1 'polypeptide(L)'
;MDIPSSNRGIWHIISGRSSLQEPNQIADILQQNKQRLLDGVLWYKKPSASASQKLTKAENIKPKRKELVKKLSKILDLDEWQSLGILSNYLANEFRGSMQQLLVSLVLV
;
A
#
# COMPACT_ATOMS: atom_id res chain seq x y z
N MET A 1 -2.18 13.58 -3.38
CA MET A 1 -2.12 12.53 -2.34
C MET A 1 -1.17 11.48 -2.89
N ASP A 2 0.10 11.51 -2.46
CA ASP A 2 1.15 10.61 -2.96
C ASP A 2 0.92 9.20 -2.43
N ILE A 3 0.00 8.48 -3.06
CA ILE A 3 -0.05 7.04 -2.92
C ILE A 3 1.08 6.54 -3.82
N PRO A 4 2.20 6.01 -3.26
CA PRO A 4 3.23 5.38 -4.09
C PRO A 4 2.54 4.33 -4.95
N SER A 5 2.82 4.36 -6.26
CA SER A 5 2.20 3.48 -7.25
C SER A 5 2.10 2.06 -6.69
N SER A 6 0.88 1.53 -6.63
CA SER A 6 0.70 0.21 -6.04
C SER A 6 1.40 -0.84 -6.91
N ASN A 7 1.86 -1.94 -6.30
CA ASN A 7 2.50 -3.02 -7.05
C ASN A 7 1.60 -3.55 -8.18
N ARG A 8 0.28 -3.51 -7.99
CA ARG A 8 -0.70 -3.85 -9.02
C ARG A 8 -0.68 -2.87 -10.19
N GLY A 9 -0.63 -1.57 -9.91
CA GLY A 9 -0.53 -0.54 -10.96
C GLY A 9 0.76 -0.66 -11.76
N ILE A 10 1.90 -0.84 -11.08
CA ILE A 10 3.20 -1.06 -11.72
C ILE A 10 3.16 -2.35 -12.57
N TRP A 11 2.59 -3.43 -12.04
CA TRP A 11 2.41 -4.69 -12.77
C TRP A 11 1.56 -4.51 -14.04
N HIS A 12 0.47 -3.75 -13.98
CA HIS A 12 -0.35 -3.47 -15.17
C HIS A 12 0.41 -2.68 -16.23
N ILE A 13 1.27 -1.74 -15.83
CA ILE A 13 2.15 -1.02 -16.78
C ILE A 13 3.13 -1.99 -17.45
N ILE A 14 3.86 -2.78 -16.66
CA ILE A 14 4.86 -3.73 -17.17
C ILE A 14 4.23 -4.81 -18.07
N SER A 15 3.03 -5.28 -17.72
CA SER A 15 2.30 -6.30 -18.48
C SER A 15 1.48 -5.77 -19.66
N GLY A 16 1.54 -4.45 -19.95
CA GLY A 16 0.81 -3.83 -21.05
C GLY A 16 -0.72 -3.78 -20.86
N ARG A 17 -1.19 -3.95 -19.62
CA ARG A 17 -2.63 -3.91 -19.24
C ARG A 17 -3.09 -2.54 -18.76
N SER A 18 -2.16 -1.59 -18.64
CA SER A 18 -2.46 -0.20 -18.31
C SER A 18 -3.06 0.51 -19.53
N SER A 19 -3.98 1.45 -19.28
CA SER A 19 -4.44 2.41 -20.30
C SER A 19 -3.37 3.46 -20.65
N LEU A 20 -2.28 3.53 -19.89
CA LEU A 20 -1.13 4.41 -20.14
C LEU A 20 -0.36 3.93 -21.36
N GLN A 21 -0.35 4.74 -22.42
CA GLN A 21 0.31 4.41 -23.69
C GLN A 21 1.56 5.25 -23.96
N GLU A 22 1.69 6.41 -23.30
CA GLU A 22 2.78 7.35 -23.54
C GLU A 22 4.13 6.81 -23.05
N PRO A 23 5.11 6.57 -23.94
CA PRO A 23 6.39 5.94 -23.56
C PRO A 23 7.17 6.71 -22.51
N ASN A 24 7.14 8.04 -22.55
CA ASN A 24 7.85 8.90 -21.60
C ASN A 24 7.26 8.76 -20.19
N GLN A 25 5.93 8.71 -20.07
CA GLN A 25 5.25 8.54 -18.78
C GLN A 25 5.48 7.14 -18.20
N ILE A 26 5.52 6.11 -19.06
CA ILE A 26 5.89 4.76 -18.66
C ILE A 26 7.33 4.76 -18.13
N ALA A 27 8.27 5.36 -18.86
CA ALA A 27 9.67 5.45 -18.45
C ALA A 27 9.82 6.15 -17.09
N ASP A 28 9.11 7.25 -16.86
CA ASP A 28 9.15 7.99 -15.60
C ASP A 28 8.66 7.13 -14.42
N ILE A 29 7.55 6.42 -14.57
CA ILE A 29 7.01 5.56 -13.52
C ILE A 29 7.97 4.40 -13.23
N LEU A 30 8.53 3.78 -14.27
CA LEU A 30 9.50 2.70 -14.10
C LEU A 30 10.77 3.19 -13.42
N GLN A 31 11.25 4.39 -13.77
CA GLN A 31 12.42 5.00 -13.17
C GLN A 31 12.18 5.35 -11.70
N GLN A 32 11.03 5.92 -11.36
CA GLN A 32 10.65 6.23 -9.97
C GLN A 32 10.53 4.96 -9.10
N ASN A 33 10.16 3.83 -9.69
CA ASN A 33 9.98 2.56 -8.99
C ASN A 33 11.14 1.57 -9.21
N LYS A 34 12.24 2.01 -9.83
CA LYS A 34 13.36 1.14 -10.24
C LYS A 34 13.89 0.29 -9.10
N GLN A 35 14.21 0.91 -7.96
CA GLN A 35 14.79 0.18 -6.82
C GLN A 35 13.82 -0.87 -6.27
N ARG A 36 12.54 -0.51 -6.17
CA ARG A 36 11.48 -1.44 -5.73
C ARG A 36 11.31 -2.62 -6.68
N LEU A 37 11.43 -2.39 -7.98
CA LEU A 37 11.37 -3.45 -8.99
C LEU A 37 12.59 -4.38 -8.91
N LEU A 38 13.78 -3.82 -8.70
CA LEU A 38 15.02 -4.60 -8.56
C LEU A 38 15.03 -5.43 -7.26
N ASP A 39 14.62 -4.84 -6.15
CA ASP A 39 14.58 -5.49 -4.84
C ASP A 39 13.43 -6.52 -4.75
N GLY A 40 12.35 -6.31 -5.52
CA GLY A 40 11.20 -7.20 -5.58
C GLY A 40 10.60 -7.43 -4.18
N VAL A 41 10.60 -8.68 -3.73
CA VAL A 41 10.09 -9.05 -2.39
C VAL A 41 10.98 -8.51 -1.28
N LEU A 42 12.29 -8.36 -1.51
CA LEU A 42 13.25 -7.84 -0.53
C LEU A 42 13.05 -6.34 -0.24
N TRP A 43 12.27 -5.64 -1.06
CA TRP A 43 11.87 -4.26 -0.80
C TRP A 43 11.05 -4.13 0.49
N TYR A 44 10.33 -5.18 0.87
CA TYR A 44 9.57 -5.20 2.10
C TYR A 44 10.48 -5.41 3.30
N LYS A 45 10.33 -4.51 4.28
CA LYS A 45 11.16 -4.43 5.47
C LYS A 45 10.45 -5.10 6.63
N LYS A 46 11.23 -5.56 7.61
CA LYS A 46 10.71 -6.03 8.89
C LYS A 46 10.13 -4.88 9.72
N PRO A 47 9.26 -5.17 10.71
CA PRO A 47 8.74 -4.17 11.63
C PRO A 47 9.87 -3.36 12.28
N SER A 48 9.66 -2.04 12.40
CA SER A 48 10.69 -1.13 12.92
C SER A 48 10.06 -0.04 13.78
N ALA A 49 10.76 0.40 14.83
CA ALA A 49 10.27 1.45 15.72
C ALA A 49 9.97 2.76 14.96
N SER A 50 10.75 3.06 13.91
CA SER A 50 10.54 4.21 13.04
C SER A 50 9.17 4.15 12.33
N ALA A 51 8.82 2.99 11.79
CA ALA A 51 7.54 2.79 11.11
C ALA A 51 6.36 2.76 12.07
N SER A 52 6.51 2.12 13.24
CA SER A 52 5.49 2.16 14.29
C SER A 52 5.21 3.60 14.73
N GLN A 53 6.26 4.43 14.90
CA GLN A 53 6.12 5.85 15.22
C GLN A 53 5.45 6.63 14.09
N LYS A 54 5.85 6.37 12.84
CA LYS A 54 5.25 7.00 11.65
C LYS A 54 3.75 6.71 11.55
N LEU A 55 3.34 5.45 11.76
CA LEU A 55 1.93 5.08 11.80
C LEU A 55 1.19 5.75 12.96
N THR A 56 1.82 5.84 14.13
CA THR A 56 1.21 6.46 15.31
C THR A 56 0.96 7.95 15.10
N LYS A 57 1.94 8.67 14.55
CA LYS A 57 1.88 10.11 14.26
C LYS A 57 0.98 10.49 13.09
N ALA A 58 0.55 9.54 12.26
CA ALA A 58 -0.30 9.83 11.11
C ALA A 58 -1.73 10.19 11.55
N GLU A 59 -2.06 11.48 11.57
CA GLU A 59 -3.36 12.01 12.02
C GLU A 59 -4.51 11.66 11.06
N ASN A 60 -4.20 11.50 9.78
CA ASN A 60 -5.15 11.13 8.72
C ASN A 60 -5.60 9.66 8.75
N ILE A 61 -5.06 8.85 9.65
CA ILE A 61 -5.38 7.42 9.77
C ILE A 61 -6.21 7.21 11.03
N LYS A 62 -7.42 6.68 10.86
CA LYS A 62 -8.33 6.39 11.97
C LYS A 62 -7.72 5.36 12.94
N PRO A 63 -7.99 5.45 14.26
CA PRO A 63 -7.43 4.54 15.26
C PRO A 63 -7.63 3.05 14.95
N LYS A 64 -8.84 2.62 14.61
CA LYS A 64 -9.15 1.23 14.24
C LYS A 64 -8.33 0.73 13.06
N ARG A 65 -8.11 1.59 12.06
CA ARG A 65 -7.25 1.27 10.92
C ARG A 65 -5.80 1.10 11.35
N LYS A 66 -5.29 1.93 12.28
CA LYS A 66 -3.94 1.75 12.85
C LYS A 66 -3.83 0.41 13.59
N GLU A 67 -4.84 0.03 14.37
CA GLU A 67 -4.85 -1.27 15.07
C GLU A 67 -4.87 -2.46 14.10
N LEU A 68 -5.70 -2.40 13.06
CA LEU A 68 -5.73 -3.43 12.03
C LEU A 68 -4.38 -3.55 11.31
N VAL A 69 -3.75 -2.42 10.98
CA VAL A 69 -2.41 -2.40 10.38
C VAL A 69 -1.37 -3.02 11.31
N LYS A 70 -1.40 -2.74 12.62
CA LYS A 70 -0.49 -3.37 13.59
C LYS A 70 -0.68 -4.88 13.64
N LYS A 71 -1.93 -5.37 13.62
CA LYS A 71 -2.22 -6.81 13.56
C LYS A 71 -1.70 -7.43 12.26
N LEU A 72 -1.93 -6.76 11.12
CA LEU A 72 -1.47 -7.21 9.81
C LEU A 72 0.07 -7.26 9.73
N SER A 73 0.74 -6.21 10.20
CA SER A 73 2.20 -6.13 10.30
C SER A 73 2.78 -7.29 11.09
N LYS A 74 2.17 -7.65 12.22
CA LYS A 74 2.59 -8.81 13.03
C LYS A 74 2.37 -10.14 12.30
N ILE A 75 1.28 -10.30 11.56
CA ILE A 75 0.97 -11.53 10.81
C ILE A 75 1.94 -11.70 9.64
N LEU A 76 2.28 -10.61 8.94
CA LEU A 76 3.14 -10.63 7.76
C LEU A 76 4.64 -10.48 8.07
N ASP A 77 5.00 -10.28 9.34
CA ASP A 77 6.35 -9.86 9.76
C ASP A 77 6.90 -8.71 8.91
N LEU A 78 6.09 -7.65 8.77
CA LEU A 78 6.33 -6.58 7.81
C LEU A 78 6.13 -5.21 8.44
N ASP A 79 6.93 -4.25 8.00
CA ASP A 79 6.87 -2.84 8.38
C ASP A 79 5.44 -2.29 8.41
N GLU A 80 5.08 -1.59 9.48
CA GLU A 80 3.71 -1.10 9.66
C GLU A 80 3.27 -0.13 8.55
N TRP A 81 4.19 0.67 8.02
CA TRP A 81 3.87 1.62 6.96
C TRP A 81 3.67 0.92 5.62
N GLN A 82 4.49 -0.09 5.32
CA GLN A 82 4.31 -0.91 4.12
C GLN A 82 3.05 -1.80 4.24
N SER A 83 2.75 -2.31 5.43
CA SER A 83 1.51 -3.06 5.73
C SER A 83 0.26 -2.21 5.52
N LEU A 84 0.30 -0.94 5.93
CA LEU A 84 -0.74 0.03 5.61
C LEU A 84 -0.92 0.21 4.10
N GLY A 85 0.19 0.29 3.35
CA GLY A 85 0.16 0.39 1.88
C GLY A 85 -0.52 -0.82 1.23
N ILE A 86 -0.18 -2.03 1.67
CA ILE A 86 -0.80 -3.28 1.21
C ILE A 86 -2.30 -3.28 1.51
N LEU A 87 -2.68 -2.99 2.75
CA LEU A 87 -4.09 -2.92 3.17
C LEU A 87 -4.86 -1.89 2.34
N SER A 88 -4.29 -0.70 2.14
CA SER A 88 -4.90 0.37 1.33
C SER A 88 -5.14 -0.09 -0.11
N ASN A 89 -4.14 -0.74 -0.71
CA ASN A 89 -4.25 -1.24 -2.06
C ASN A 89 -5.33 -2.32 -2.18
N TYR A 90 -5.39 -3.26 -1.23
CA TYR A 90 -6.43 -4.30 -1.19
C TYR A 90 -7.83 -3.69 -1.11
N LEU A 91 -8.05 -2.76 -0.17
CA LEU A 91 -9.36 -2.13 0.01
C LEU A 91 -9.81 -1.34 -1.22
N ALA A 92 -8.88 -0.73 -1.95
CA ALA A 92 -9.19 0.04 -3.15
C ALA A 92 -9.43 -0.83 -4.41
N ASN A 93 -8.83 -2.02 -4.49
CA ASN A 93 -8.73 -2.77 -5.75
C ASN A 93 -9.36 -4.17 -5.74
N GLU A 94 -9.38 -4.82 -4.58
CA GLU A 94 -9.66 -6.26 -4.45
C GLU A 94 -10.76 -6.55 -3.42
N PHE A 95 -11.09 -5.59 -2.55
CA PHE A 95 -12.19 -5.76 -1.61
C PHE A 95 -13.53 -5.80 -2.34
N ARG A 96 -14.22 -6.94 -2.27
CA ARG A 96 -15.50 -7.19 -2.94
C ARG A 96 -16.72 -7.03 -2.03
N GLY A 97 -16.53 -6.62 -0.77
CA GLY A 97 -17.63 -6.33 0.14
C GLY A 97 -18.31 -4.99 -0.17
N SER A 98 -19.46 -4.75 0.45
CA SER A 98 -20.15 -3.47 0.29
C SER A 98 -19.40 -2.32 0.97
N MET A 99 -19.60 -1.08 0.50
CA MET A 99 -19.09 0.13 1.16
C MET A 99 -19.51 0.20 2.63
N GLN A 100 -20.68 -0.34 2.98
CA GLN A 100 -21.15 -0.41 4.36
C GLN A 100 -20.29 -1.36 5.22
N GLN A 101 -19.85 -2.51 4.69
CA GLN A 101 -18.93 -3.41 5.39
C GLN A 101 -17.54 -2.78 5.59
N LEU A 102 -17.08 -2.01 4.61
CA LEU A 102 -15.87 -1.18 4.70
C LEU A 102 -15.98 -0.10 5.77
N LEU A 103 -17.10 0.61 5.82
CA LEU A 103 -17.36 1.64 6.83
C LEU A 103 -17.47 1.04 8.23
N VAL A 104 -18.06 -0.14 8.39
CA VAL A 104 -18.07 -0.82 9.70
C VAL A 104 -16.66 -1.20 10.14
N SER A 105 -15.83 -1.70 9.22
CA SER A 105 -14.45 -2.12 9.52
C SER A 105 -13.43 -0.98 9.67
N LEU A 106 -13.67 0.18 9.05
CA LEU A 106 -12.73 1.31 9.05
C LEU A 106 -13.26 2.61 9.71
N VAL A 107 -14.58 2.75 9.89
CA VAL A 107 -15.23 4.02 10.23
C VAL A 107 -16.15 3.96 11.47
N LEU A 108 -16.67 2.82 11.92
CA LEU A 108 -17.63 2.79 13.03
C LEU A 108 -17.05 2.25 14.33
N VAL A 109 -16.31 3.13 15.01
CA VAL A 109 -16.43 3.67 16.39
C VAL A 109 -15.05 4.24 16.73
#